data_AF-A0A935ASP9-F1
#
_entry.id   AF-A0A935ASP9-F1
#
_cell.length_a   1.000
_cell.length_b   1.000
_cell.length_c   1.000
_cell.angle_alpha   90.00
_cell.angle_beta   90.00
_cell.angle_gamma   90.00
#
_symmetry.space_group_name_H-M   'P 1'
#
loop_
_entity.id
_entity.type
_entity.pdbx_description
1 polymer ?
#
loop_
_entity_poly.entity_id
_entity_poly.type
_entity_poly.pdbx_seq_one_letter_code
_entity_poly.pdbx_strand_id
1 'polypeptide(L)'
;MAGDVVAWHFSAGGKLDPNTEVWNKLPLPWEVFQNKAECNKALVIEYCKQAGLDPEKSGWIAPRVHGVAEFNPTPELVHGVAVSNPFLATVLKRHKYFSGKNAKPLFPERN
;
A
#
# COMPACT_ATOMS: atom_id res chain seq x y z
N MET A 1 -2.81 -8.01 -10.83
CA MET A 1 -2.14 -8.52 -9.60
C MET A 1 -1.47 -9.84 -9.95
N ALA A 2 -0.34 -10.17 -9.32
CA ALA A 2 0.28 -11.48 -9.49
C ALA A 2 -0.59 -12.56 -8.81
N GLY A 3 -0.92 -13.63 -9.54
CA GLY A 3 -1.94 -14.59 -9.11
C GLY A 3 -1.53 -15.42 -7.88
N ASP A 4 -0.25 -15.68 -7.72
CA ASP A 4 0.36 -16.31 -6.56
C ASP A 4 0.19 -15.48 -5.28
N VAL A 5 0.37 -14.15 -5.38
CA VAL A 5 0.15 -13.22 -4.26
C VAL A 5 -1.32 -13.17 -3.87
N VAL A 6 -2.23 -13.18 -4.85
CA VAL A 6 -3.67 -13.23 -4.61
C VAL A 6 -4.05 -14.53 -3.90
N ALA A 7 -3.56 -15.68 -4.40
CA ALA A 7 -3.81 -16.98 -3.81
C ALA A 7 -3.31 -17.06 -2.35
N TRP A 8 -2.11 -16.54 -2.08
CA TRP A 8 -1.58 -16.47 -0.72
C TRP A 8 -2.44 -15.57 0.18
N HIS A 9 -2.85 -14.38 -0.29
CA HIS A 9 -3.70 -13.46 0.47
C HIS A 9 -5.04 -14.11 0.86
N PHE A 10 -5.65 -14.87 -0.04
CA PHE A 10 -6.84 -15.67 0.26
C PHE A 10 -6.56 -16.77 1.28
N SER A 11 -5.44 -17.50 1.14
CA SER A 11 -5.06 -18.57 2.07
C SER A 11 -4.85 -18.09 3.51
N ALA A 12 -4.42 -16.83 3.69
CA ALA A 12 -4.26 -16.18 4.98
C ALA A 12 -5.58 -15.63 5.57
N GLY A 13 -6.73 -15.92 4.94
CA GLY A 13 -8.05 -15.41 5.36
C GLY A 13 -8.37 -14.00 4.88
N GLY A 14 -7.51 -13.43 4.02
CA GLY A 14 -7.76 -12.14 3.37
C GLY A 14 -8.82 -12.24 2.27
N LYS A 15 -9.29 -11.07 1.83
CA LYS A 15 -10.21 -10.92 0.69
C LYS A 15 -9.64 -9.90 -0.29
N LEU A 16 -10.10 -9.93 -1.53
CA LEU A 16 -9.78 -8.87 -2.49
C LEU A 16 -10.38 -7.53 -2.03
N ASP A 17 -9.70 -6.44 -2.35
CA ASP A 17 -10.22 -5.11 -2.15
C ASP A 17 -11.49 -4.92 -3.02
N PRO A 18 -12.62 -4.43 -2.47
CA PRO A 18 -13.87 -4.27 -3.23
C PRO A 18 -13.76 -3.37 -4.47
N ASN A 19 -12.80 -2.44 -4.52
CA ASN A 19 -12.55 -1.62 -5.71
C ASN A 19 -12.10 -2.48 -6.90
N THR A 20 -11.50 -3.65 -6.63
CA THR A 20 -11.13 -4.62 -7.67
C THR A 20 -12.36 -5.11 -8.44
N GLU A 21 -13.49 -5.30 -7.76
CA GLU A 21 -14.74 -5.73 -8.41
C GLU A 21 -15.30 -4.66 -9.33
N VAL A 22 -15.24 -3.39 -8.92
CA VAL A 22 -15.66 -2.26 -9.75
C VAL A 22 -14.80 -2.17 -11.00
N TRP A 23 -13.47 -2.23 -10.85
CA TRP A 23 -12.52 -2.23 -11.96
C TRP A 23 -12.75 -3.37 -12.94
N ASN A 24 -13.07 -4.57 -12.44
CA ASN A 24 -13.28 -5.75 -13.27
C ASN A 24 -14.58 -5.71 -14.08
N LYS A 25 -15.57 -4.90 -13.65
CA LYS A 25 -16.87 -4.77 -14.32
C LYS A 25 -16.96 -3.58 -15.28
N LEU A 26 -16.17 -2.53 -15.03
CA LEU A 26 -16.14 -1.36 -15.92
C LEU A 26 -15.50 -1.70 -17.27
N PRO A 27 -15.95 -1.05 -18.37
CA PRO A 27 -15.29 -1.16 -19.66
C PRO A 27 -13.83 -0.73 -19.56
N LEU A 28 -12.99 -1.34 -20.40
CA LEU A 28 -11.57 -1.02 -20.39
C LEU A 28 -11.38 0.40 -20.93
N PRO A 29 -10.44 1.20 -20.38
CA PRO A 29 -10.29 2.60 -20.79
C PRO A 29 -10.08 2.78 -22.30
N TRP A 30 -9.36 1.84 -22.94
CA TRP A 30 -9.14 1.88 -24.38
C TRP A 30 -10.37 1.54 -25.20
N GLU A 31 -11.32 0.76 -24.68
CA GLU A 31 -12.60 0.50 -25.35
C GLU A 31 -13.46 1.76 -25.34
N VAL A 32 -13.43 2.52 -24.25
CA VAL A 32 -14.11 3.81 -24.13
C VAL A 32 -13.49 4.83 -25.08
N PHE A 33 -12.16 4.99 -25.07
CA PHE A 33 -11.49 5.96 -25.95
C PHE A 33 -11.62 5.64 -27.44
N GLN A 34 -11.80 4.36 -27.79
CA GLN A 34 -12.05 3.94 -29.16
C GLN A 34 -13.54 3.97 -29.55
N ASN A 35 -14.41 4.51 -28.68
CA ASN A 35 -15.88 4.51 -28.85
C ASN A 35 -16.48 3.10 -29.07
N LYS A 36 -15.85 2.06 -28.51
CA LYS A 36 -16.33 0.66 -28.55
C LYS A 36 -17.27 0.35 -27.38
N ALA A 37 -17.18 1.11 -26.30
CA ALA A 37 -18.02 0.98 -25.11
C ALA A 37 -18.31 2.35 -24.49
N GLU A 38 -19.44 2.47 -23.81
CA GLU A 38 -19.78 3.66 -23.03
C GLU A 38 -19.48 3.44 -21.54
N CYS A 39 -18.85 4.43 -20.91
CA CYS A 39 -18.62 4.43 -19.46
C CYS A 39 -19.06 5.77 -18.90
N ASN A 40 -20.28 5.82 -18.38
CA ASN A 40 -20.87 7.02 -17.80
C ASN A 40 -20.89 6.95 -16.26
N LYS A 41 -21.16 8.10 -15.63
CA LYS A 41 -21.20 8.20 -14.17
C LYS A 41 -22.23 7.25 -13.54
N ALA A 42 -23.37 7.00 -14.20
CA ALA A 42 -24.40 6.11 -13.68
C ALA A 42 -23.93 4.65 -13.59
N LEU A 43 -23.20 4.18 -14.61
CA LEU A 43 -22.59 2.85 -14.63
C LEU A 43 -21.55 2.68 -13.50
N VAL A 44 -20.72 3.70 -13.30
CA VAL A 44 -19.74 3.70 -12.19
C VAL A 44 -20.43 3.61 -10.83
N ILE A 45 -21.51 4.39 -10.62
CA ILE A 45 -22.32 4.35 -9.40
C ILE A 45 -22.93 2.97 -9.18
N GLU A 46 -23.46 2.36 -10.24
CA GLU A 46 -24.07 1.04 -10.18
C GLU A 46 -23.07 -0.02 -9.70
N TYR A 47 -21.90 -0.11 -10.34
CA TYR A 47 -20.90 -1.11 -9.96
C TYR A 47 -20.27 -0.84 -8.59
N CYS A 48 -20.10 0.42 -8.20
CA CYS A 48 -19.71 0.76 -6.82
C CYS A 48 -20.72 0.20 -5.81
N LYS A 49 -22.02 0.42 -6.03
CA LYS A 49 -23.09 -0.09 -5.14
C LYS A 49 -23.11 -1.62 -5.09
N GLN A 50 -22.94 -2.29 -6.23
CA GLN A 50 -22.87 -3.75 -6.29
C GLN A 50 -21.67 -4.30 -5.50
N ALA A 51 -20.55 -3.59 -5.46
CA ALA A 51 -19.36 -3.94 -4.67
C ALA A 51 -19.46 -3.49 -3.19
N GLY A 52 -20.61 -2.96 -2.75
CA GLY A 52 -20.80 -2.46 -1.39
C GLY A 52 -20.05 -1.17 -1.07
N LEU A 53 -19.64 -0.41 -2.09
CA LEU A 53 -18.92 0.85 -1.95
C LEU A 53 -19.87 2.05 -2.06
N ASP A 54 -19.63 3.06 -1.21
CA ASP A 54 -20.20 4.40 -1.39
C ASP A 54 -19.44 5.10 -2.52
N PRO A 55 -20.07 5.44 -3.67
CA PRO A 55 -19.36 5.95 -4.84
C PRO A 55 -18.61 7.27 -4.59
N GLU A 56 -19.12 8.14 -3.71
CA GLU A 56 -18.50 9.43 -3.40
C GLU A 56 -17.36 9.24 -2.41
N LYS A 57 -17.61 8.57 -1.28
CA LYS A 57 -16.61 8.39 -0.22
C LYS A 57 -15.44 7.51 -0.65
N SER A 58 -15.68 6.54 -1.52
CA SER A 58 -14.65 5.65 -2.08
C SER A 58 -13.76 6.33 -3.12
N GLY A 59 -14.14 7.53 -3.59
CA GLY A 59 -13.33 8.31 -4.51
C GLY A 59 -13.55 8.01 -6.00
N TRP A 60 -14.58 7.24 -6.36
CA TRP A 60 -14.85 6.87 -7.76
C TRP A 60 -15.50 7.99 -8.56
N ILE A 61 -16.36 8.79 -7.92
CA ILE A 61 -17.07 9.90 -8.58
C ILE A 61 -16.82 11.27 -7.93
N ALA A 62 -15.97 11.30 -6.90
CA ALA A 62 -15.58 12.51 -6.19
C ALA A 62 -14.13 12.35 -5.67
N PRO A 63 -13.40 13.44 -5.39
CA PRO A 63 -12.11 13.34 -4.71
C PRO A 63 -12.24 12.66 -3.34
N ARG A 64 -11.29 11.80 -2.96
CA ARG A 64 -11.25 11.25 -1.60
C ARG A 64 -10.90 12.37 -0.62
N VAL A 65 -11.57 12.36 0.52
CA VAL A 65 -11.18 13.22 1.65
C VAL A 65 -9.85 12.68 2.20
N HIS A 66 -8.77 13.41 1.98
CA HIS A 66 -7.46 13.08 2.54
C HIS A 66 -7.32 13.70 3.93
N GLY A 67 -7.03 12.87 4.94
CA GLY A 67 -6.57 13.34 6.24
C GLY A 67 -5.09 13.68 6.19
N VAL A 68 -4.65 14.62 7.05
CA VAL A 68 -3.22 14.79 7.32
C VAL A 68 -2.74 13.53 8.02
N ALA A 69 -1.85 12.77 7.39
CA ALA A 69 -1.22 11.61 8.04
C ALA A 69 -0.25 12.10 9.12
N GLU A 70 -0.26 11.44 10.27
CA GLU A 70 0.76 11.69 11.29
C GLU A 70 2.14 11.40 10.71
N PHE A 71 3.05 12.36 10.86
CA PHE A 71 4.44 12.16 10.46
C PHE A 71 5.07 11.09 11.35
N ASN A 72 5.46 9.98 10.72
CA ASN A 72 6.29 8.97 11.34
C ASN A 72 7.63 8.93 10.60
N PRO A 73 8.77 9.00 11.30
CA PRO A 73 10.07 8.84 10.66
C PRO A 73 10.10 7.50 9.90
N THR A 74 10.48 7.56 8.63
CA THR A 74 10.66 6.34 7.82
C THR A 74 11.66 5.42 8.52
N PRO A 75 11.28 4.15 8.82
CA PRO A 75 12.21 3.20 9.40
C PRO A 75 13.45 3.04 8.53
N GLU A 76 14.61 3.04 9.17
CA GLU A 76 15.89 2.84 8.51
C GLU A 76 16.26 1.35 8.50
N LEU A 77 16.84 0.87 7.41
CA LEU A 77 17.27 -0.52 7.32
C LEU A 77 18.70 -0.68 7.82
N VAL A 78 18.87 -1.45 8.90
CA VAL A 78 20.17 -1.88 9.41
C VAL A 78 20.43 -3.30 8.88
N HIS A 79 21.19 -3.39 7.79
CA HIS A 79 21.53 -4.68 7.15
C HIS A 79 20.31 -5.57 6.85
N GLY A 80 19.20 -4.95 6.41
CA GLY A 80 17.96 -5.65 6.07
C GLY A 80 16.92 -5.71 7.20
N VAL A 81 17.28 -5.30 8.42
CA VAL A 81 16.35 -5.20 9.55
C VAL A 81 15.80 -3.78 9.66
N ALA A 82 14.48 -3.63 9.67
CA ALA A 82 13.82 -2.33 9.85
C ALA A 82 13.96 -1.84 11.29
N VAL A 83 14.47 -0.62 11.46
CA VAL A 83 14.63 0.06 12.75
C VAL A 83 13.86 1.39 12.70
N SER A 84 12.85 1.52 13.54
CA SER A 84 11.91 2.65 13.52
C SER A 84 12.54 4.01 13.85
N ASN A 85 13.61 4.02 14.65
CA ASN A 85 14.33 5.25 15.00
C ASN A 85 15.58 5.41 14.11
N PRO A 86 15.63 6.42 13.21
CA PRO A 86 16.77 6.63 12.31
C PRO A 86 18.10 6.89 13.01
N PHE A 87 18.08 7.54 14.18
CA PHE A 87 19.29 7.77 14.98
C PHE A 87 19.83 6.45 15.52
N LEU A 88 18.95 5.62 16.08
CA LEU A 88 19.33 4.28 16.54
C LEU A 88 19.86 3.43 15.40
N ALA A 89 19.22 3.48 14.23
CA ALA A 89 19.68 2.74 13.05
C ALA A 89 21.11 3.12 12.65
N THR A 90 21.45 4.42 12.73
CA THR A 90 22.80 4.93 12.45
C THR A 90 23.83 4.37 13.44
N VAL A 91 23.49 4.36 14.73
CA VAL A 91 24.34 3.77 15.78
C VAL A 91 24.55 2.28 15.53
N LEU A 92 23.47 1.53 15.28
CA LEU A 92 23.54 0.09 15.05
C LEU A 92 24.38 -0.28 13.82
N LYS A 93 24.25 0.46 12.71
CA LYS A 93 25.10 0.32 11.51
C LYS A 93 26.57 0.52 11.85
N ARG A 94 26.91 1.61 12.56
CA ARG A 94 28.30 1.93 12.97
C ARG A 94 28.92 0.82 13.82
N HIS A 95 28.10 0.23 14.70
CA HIS A 95 28.51 -0.84 15.61
C HIS A 95 28.39 -2.25 15.02
N LYS A 96 28.06 -2.39 13.72
CA LYS A 96 28.00 -3.65 12.98
C LYS A 96 26.94 -4.64 13.48
N TYR A 97 25.91 -4.16 14.17
CA TYR A 97 24.74 -4.98 14.50
C TYR A 97 24.04 -5.44 13.23
N PHE A 98 23.47 -6.66 13.22
CA PHE A 98 22.81 -7.28 12.07
C PHE A 98 23.67 -7.49 10.80
N SER A 99 24.96 -7.14 10.83
CA SER A 99 25.85 -7.21 9.66
C SER A 99 26.46 -8.60 9.39
N GLY A 100 26.20 -9.58 10.24
CA GLY A 100 26.89 -10.87 10.26
C GLY A 100 28.35 -10.82 10.75
N LYS A 101 28.85 -9.64 11.13
CA LYS A 101 30.19 -9.44 11.72
C LYS A 101 30.11 -9.32 13.23
N ASN A 102 31.23 -9.51 13.93
CA ASN A 102 31.32 -9.26 15.37
C ASN A 102 30.89 -7.83 15.68
N ALA A 103 29.90 -7.71 16.57
CA ALA A 103 29.39 -6.43 17.04
C ALA A 103 30.50 -5.66 17.78
N LYS A 104 30.58 -4.35 17.53
CA LYS A 104 31.46 -3.47 18.29
C LYS A 104 30.71 -2.97 19.53
N PRO A 105 31.29 -3.07 20.74
CA PRO A 105 30.62 -2.61 21.95
C PRO A 105 30.26 -1.12 21.84
N LEU A 106 29.03 -0.79 22.26
CA LEU A 106 28.53 0.58 22.33
C LEU A 106 28.95 1.19 23.67
N PHE A 107 29.66 2.31 23.62
CA PHE A 107 29.98 3.12 24.80
C PHE A 107 29.21 4.44 24.70
N PRO A 108 28.10 4.60 25.42
CA PRO A 108 27.25 5.80 25.34
C PRO A 108 28.01 7.09 25.65
N GLU A 109 29.02 7.01 26.51
CA GLU A 109 29.80 8.17 26.97
C GLU A 109 30.82 8.71 25.95
N ARG A 110 30.95 8.04 24.79
CA ARG A 110 31.97 8.38 23.77
C ARG A 110 31.38 8.74 22.40
N ASN A 111 30.06 8.95 22.29
CA ASN A 111 29.37 9.23 21.03
C ASN A 111 28.54 10.51 21.07
#